data_AF-A0A8C4W8Q7-F1
#
_entry.id   AF-A0A8C4W8Q7-F1
#
_cell.length_a   1.000
_cell.length_b   1.000
_cell.length_c   1.000
_cell.angle_alpha   90.00
_cell.angle_beta   90.00
_cell.angle_gamma   90.00
#
_symmetry.space_group_name_H-M   'P 1'
#
loop_
_entity.id
_entity.type
_entity.pdbx_description
1 polymer ?
#
loop_
_entity_poly.entity_id
_entity_poly.type
_entity_poly.pdbx_seq_one_letter_code
_entity_poly.pdbx_strand_id
1 'polypeptide(L)'
;PPPRPGRAPGSPQRWLHFSLLAGAAFNLDGTDPLLKDGAGGSLFGFSVALHRQLRPEPQQQNGGMLVGAPQALALPGQKANRTGGLYACPLTREIDDCWRVPIDEGGTGTENQWLGVSVKSQGAGGKIVVSGTAGGETPSALPSWVGMGV
;
A
#
# COMPACT_ATOMS: atom_id res chain seq x y z
N PRO A 1 -6.96 6.63 -86.43
CA PRO A 1 -6.51 7.12 -85.11
C PRO A 1 -7.68 7.81 -84.38
N PRO A 2 -7.87 7.62 -83.06
CA PRO A 2 -6.95 8.12 -82.04
C PRO A 2 -6.59 7.06 -80.96
N PRO A 3 -5.67 7.38 -80.04
CA PRO A 3 -4.99 6.41 -79.18
C PRO A 3 -5.84 6.03 -77.96
N ARG A 4 -5.48 4.92 -77.32
CA ARG A 4 -5.93 4.57 -75.96
C ARG A 4 -5.53 5.69 -74.98
N PRO A 5 -6.44 6.15 -74.10
CA PRO A 5 -6.09 6.60 -72.76
C PRO A 5 -6.52 5.47 -71.81
N GLY A 6 -5.62 4.72 -71.20
CA GLY A 6 -4.59 5.21 -70.30
C GLY A 6 -4.87 4.48 -69.00
N ARG A 7 -4.10 3.42 -68.72
CA ARG A 7 -4.10 2.75 -67.42
C ARG A 7 -3.77 3.85 -66.40
N ALA A 8 -4.74 4.24 -65.57
CA ALA A 8 -4.48 5.16 -64.49
C ALA A 8 -3.33 4.59 -63.65
N PRO A 9 -2.26 5.35 -63.38
CA PRO A 9 -1.22 4.89 -62.50
C PRO A 9 -1.86 4.70 -61.12
N GLY A 10 -1.68 3.51 -60.54
CA GLY A 10 -2.13 3.24 -59.19
C GLY A 10 -1.65 4.37 -58.28
N SER A 11 -2.59 5.01 -57.60
CA SER A 11 -2.25 6.01 -56.59
C SER A 11 -1.38 5.30 -55.55
N PRO A 12 -0.18 5.80 -55.23
CA PRO A 12 0.51 5.31 -54.05
C PRO A 12 -0.29 5.87 -52.89
N GLN A 13 -1.11 5.03 -52.27
CA GLN A 13 -1.68 5.34 -50.96
C GLN A 13 -0.49 5.54 -50.03
N ARG A 14 -0.12 6.80 -49.81
CA ARG A 14 0.87 7.18 -48.81
C ARG A 14 0.24 6.86 -47.47
N TRP A 15 0.51 5.66 -46.97
CA TRP A 15 0.29 5.29 -45.59
C TRP A 15 1.17 6.22 -44.76
N LEU A 16 0.57 7.31 -44.28
CA LEU A 16 1.16 8.10 -43.20
C LEU A 16 1.18 7.19 -41.98
N HIS A 17 2.30 6.49 -41.79
CA HIS A 17 2.59 5.81 -40.53
C HIS A 17 2.76 6.91 -39.48
N PHE A 18 1.65 7.27 -38.84
CA PHE A 18 1.66 8.02 -37.60
C PHE A 18 2.23 7.05 -36.54
N SER A 19 3.56 7.02 -36.43
CA SER A 19 4.21 6.44 -35.27
C SER A 19 3.78 7.27 -34.07
N LEU A 20 2.72 6.81 -33.38
CA LEU A 20 2.37 7.31 -32.05
C LEU A 20 3.58 7.06 -31.16
N LEU A 21 4.36 8.10 -30.92
CA LEU A 21 5.27 8.14 -29.79
C LEU A 21 4.39 8.02 -28.54
N ALA A 22 4.39 6.84 -27.94
CA ALA A 22 3.76 6.61 -26.65
C ALA A 22 4.50 7.48 -25.61
N GLY A 23 3.99 8.68 -25.36
CA GLY A 23 4.45 9.52 -24.27
C GLY A 23 3.92 8.96 -22.95
N ALA A 24 4.81 8.75 -21.98
CA ALA A 24 4.39 8.50 -20.61
C ALA A 24 3.88 9.81 -20.01
N ALA A 25 2.58 9.91 -19.75
CA ALA A 25 1.99 11.00 -18.97
C ALA A 25 1.84 10.56 -17.50
N PHE A 26 2.10 11.46 -16.56
CA PHE A 26 1.90 11.23 -15.12
C PHE A 26 0.99 12.31 -14.54
N ASN A 27 0.05 11.90 -13.69
CA ASN A 27 -0.95 12.76 -13.05
C ASN A 27 -0.87 12.71 -11.50
N LEU A 28 0.30 12.36 -10.96
CA LEU A 28 0.54 12.42 -9.52
C LEU A 28 0.80 13.86 -9.11
N ASP A 29 0.01 14.36 -8.18
CA ASP A 29 0.20 15.70 -7.61
C ASP A 29 1.37 15.68 -6.61
N GLY A 30 2.47 16.34 -7.00
CA GLY A 30 3.63 16.52 -6.12
C GLY A 30 3.61 17.81 -5.31
N THR A 31 2.58 18.64 -5.46
CA THR A 31 2.52 19.98 -4.84
C THR A 31 1.88 19.97 -3.45
N ASP A 32 0.91 19.08 -3.20
CA ASP A 32 0.20 18.97 -1.91
C ASP A 32 0.13 17.51 -1.42
N PRO A 33 1.29 16.88 -1.09
CA PRO A 33 1.29 15.52 -0.57
C PRO A 33 0.75 15.46 0.86
N LEU A 34 0.03 14.39 1.19
CA LEU A 34 -0.31 14.08 2.58
C LEU A 34 0.91 13.46 3.27
N LEU A 35 1.45 14.17 4.26
CA LEU A 35 2.55 13.68 5.08
C LEU A 35 1.98 12.96 6.31
N LYS A 36 2.56 11.81 6.64
CA LYS A 36 2.30 11.07 7.88
C LYS A 36 3.62 10.75 8.53
N ASP A 37 3.74 11.05 9.81
CA ASP A 37 4.94 10.77 10.59
C ASP A 37 4.67 9.68 11.64
N GLY A 38 5.75 9.05 12.09
CA GLY A 38 5.71 7.98 13.07
C GLY A 38 6.89 8.05 14.02
N ALA A 39 6.85 7.21 15.07
CA ALA A 39 7.88 7.24 16.09
C ALA A 39 9.30 7.00 15.53
N GLY A 40 10.26 7.85 15.91
CA GLY A 40 11.66 7.72 15.50
C GLY A 40 12.25 6.34 15.82
N GLY A 41 13.01 5.79 14.86
CA GLY A 41 13.66 4.48 15.02
C GLY A 41 12.73 3.26 14.87
N SER A 42 11.44 3.46 14.59
CA SER A 42 10.47 2.37 14.39
C SER A 42 10.45 1.77 12.98
N LEU A 43 11.17 2.40 12.04
CA LEU A 43 11.06 2.12 10.60
C LEU A 43 9.62 2.30 10.07
N PHE A 44 8.91 3.31 10.57
CA PHE A 44 7.60 3.67 10.05
C PHE A 44 7.65 3.94 8.54
N GLY A 45 6.72 3.37 7.79
CA GLY A 45 6.71 3.45 6.32
C GLY A 45 7.44 2.30 5.63
N PHE A 46 7.95 1.30 6.37
CA PHE A 46 8.64 0.15 5.77
C PHE A 46 7.75 -0.63 4.80
N SER A 47 6.46 -0.72 5.10
CA SER A 47 5.44 -1.23 4.18
C SER A 47 4.18 -0.38 4.26
N VAL A 48 3.45 -0.26 3.14
CA VAL A 48 2.23 0.55 3.07
C VAL A 48 1.14 -0.16 2.26
N ALA A 49 -0.12 0.02 2.66
CA ALA A 49 -1.28 -0.45 1.91
C ALA A 49 -2.49 0.47 2.14
N LEU A 50 -3.24 0.81 1.09
CA LEU A 50 -4.52 1.50 1.24
C LEU A 50 -5.61 0.50 1.62
N HIS A 51 -6.50 0.91 2.53
CA HIS A 51 -7.65 0.10 2.93
C HIS A 51 -8.90 0.97 3.18
N ARG A 52 -10.07 0.39 2.92
CA ARG A 52 -11.37 1.06 3.10
C ARG A 52 -12.33 0.11 3.81
N GLN A 53 -12.84 0.48 4.97
CA GLN A 53 -13.90 -0.27 5.64
C GLN A 53 -15.26 0.22 5.12
N LEU A 54 -16.17 -0.72 4.84
CA LEU A 54 -17.51 -0.38 4.34
C LEU A 54 -18.52 -0.08 5.45
N ARG A 55 -18.24 -0.56 6.67
CA ARG A 55 -19.03 -0.35 7.88
C ARG A 55 -18.09 -0.08 9.05
N PRO A 56 -17.43 1.08 9.08
CA PRO A 56 -16.60 1.41 10.22
C PRO A 56 -17.47 1.74 11.44
N GLU A 57 -16.89 1.55 12.62
CA GLU A 57 -17.41 2.15 13.85
C GLU A 57 -17.54 3.67 13.68
N PRO A 58 -18.49 4.36 14.35
CA PRO A 58 -18.73 5.81 14.16
C PRO A 58 -17.49 6.70 14.35
N GLN A 59 -16.50 6.22 15.11
CA GLN A 59 -15.23 6.92 15.37
C GLN A 59 -14.16 6.67 14.30
N GLN A 60 -14.37 5.69 13.41
CA GLN A 60 -13.39 5.19 12.47
C GLN A 60 -13.76 5.68 11.06
N GLN A 61 -12.87 6.44 10.43
CA GLN A 61 -13.11 6.96 9.08
C GLN A 61 -13.17 5.79 8.08
N ASN A 62 -14.05 5.88 7.07
CA ASN A 62 -14.31 4.80 6.10
C ASN A 62 -13.07 4.30 5.33
N GLY A 63 -11.94 4.99 5.35
CA GLY A 63 -10.71 4.51 4.72
C GLY A 63 -9.45 5.25 5.17
N GLY A 64 -8.32 4.59 4.99
CA GLY A 64 -7.02 5.07 5.47
C GLY A 64 -5.85 4.35 4.82
N MET A 65 -4.66 4.81 5.17
CA MET A 65 -3.40 4.16 4.84
C MET A 65 -2.96 3.30 6.03
N LEU A 66 -2.64 2.05 5.75
CA LEU A 66 -1.99 1.14 6.69
C LEU A 66 -0.48 1.27 6.50
N VAL A 67 0.24 1.38 7.62
CA VAL A 67 1.69 1.59 7.62
C VAL A 67 2.36 0.59 8.56
N GLY A 68 3.28 -0.20 8.03
CA GLY A 68 4.13 -1.10 8.81
C GLY A 68 5.33 -0.37 9.41
N ALA A 69 5.68 -0.74 10.64
CA ALA A 69 6.81 -0.20 11.39
C ALA A 69 7.52 -1.34 12.17
N PRO A 70 8.40 -2.11 11.51
CA PRO A 70 8.95 -3.35 12.07
C PRO A 70 9.86 -3.20 13.29
N GLN A 71 10.32 -1.99 13.61
CA GLN A 71 11.14 -1.70 14.80
C GLN A 71 10.37 -0.89 15.86
N ALA A 72 9.06 -0.75 15.71
CA ALA A 72 8.24 -0.10 16.71
C ALA A 72 8.31 -0.82 18.05
N LEU A 73 8.19 -0.04 19.13
CA LEU A 73 8.13 -0.57 20.49
C LEU A 73 6.96 -1.52 20.66
N ALA A 74 7.14 -2.45 21.59
CA ALA A 74 6.11 -3.39 21.99
C ALA A 74 4.93 -2.69 22.64
N LEU A 75 3.75 -3.32 22.55
CA LEU A 75 2.57 -2.85 23.27
C LEU A 75 2.75 -3.07 24.79
N PRO A 76 2.14 -2.23 25.64
CA PRO A 76 2.17 -2.42 27.09
C PRO A 76 1.75 -3.84 27.49
N GLY A 77 2.53 -4.49 28.36
CA GLY A 77 2.24 -5.84 28.84
C GLY A 77 2.92 -6.97 28.04
N GLN A 78 3.60 -6.67 26.94
CA GLN A 78 4.48 -7.64 26.28
C GLN A 78 5.86 -7.69 26.95
N LYS A 79 6.53 -8.85 26.92
CA LYS A 79 7.87 -9.04 27.50
C LYS A 79 8.99 -8.47 26.64
N ALA A 80 8.77 -8.37 25.33
CA ALA A 80 9.70 -7.79 24.38
C ALA A 80 9.72 -6.26 24.47
N ASN A 81 10.85 -5.67 24.10
CA ASN A 81 11.04 -4.24 23.94
C ASN A 81 10.63 -3.78 22.54
N ARG A 82 11.01 -4.52 21.50
CA ARG A 82 10.65 -4.23 20.11
C ARG A 82 9.99 -5.42 19.44
N THR A 83 8.70 -5.28 19.14
CA THR A 83 7.94 -6.30 18.41
C THR A 83 7.59 -5.86 16.99
N GLY A 84 7.74 -4.58 16.67
CA GLY A 84 7.22 -4.02 15.43
C GLY A 84 5.70 -3.87 15.47
N GLY A 85 5.14 -3.20 14.47
CA GLY A 85 3.76 -2.74 14.50
C GLY A 85 3.10 -2.47 13.16
N LEU A 86 1.77 -2.42 13.21
CA LEU A 86 0.92 -1.90 12.15
C LEU A 86 0.20 -0.64 12.65
N TYR A 87 0.23 0.42 11.86
CA TYR A 87 -0.45 1.67 12.14
C TYR A 87 -1.53 1.92 11.10
N ALA A 88 -2.62 2.57 11.52
CA ALA A 88 -3.66 3.07 10.65
C ALA A 88 -3.63 4.60 10.68
N CYS A 89 -3.57 5.20 9.50
CA CYS A 89 -3.48 6.64 9.29
C CYS A 89 -4.70 7.10 8.47
N PRO A 90 -5.52 8.01 9.00
CA PRO A 90 -6.55 8.69 8.22
C PRO A 90 -5.96 9.43 7.02
N LEU A 91 -6.73 9.59 5.95
CA LEU A 91 -6.33 10.43 4.80
C LEU A 91 -6.68 11.90 5.05
N THR A 92 -6.26 12.43 6.21
CA THR A 92 -6.37 13.85 6.57
C THR A 92 -5.01 14.56 6.40
N ARG A 93 -5.00 15.89 6.50
CA ARG A 93 -3.78 16.70 6.50
C ARG A 93 -3.02 16.68 7.84
N GLU A 94 -3.58 16.09 8.88
CA GLU A 94 -2.91 15.97 10.17
C GLU A 94 -1.72 15.02 10.04
N ILE A 95 -0.56 15.38 10.58
CA ILE A 95 0.67 14.61 10.34
C ILE A 95 0.78 13.42 11.31
N ASP A 96 0.34 13.64 12.55
CA ASP A 96 0.54 12.73 13.68
C ASP A 96 -0.76 12.01 14.13
N ASP A 97 -1.73 11.85 13.22
CA ASP A 97 -3.02 11.20 13.50
C ASP A 97 -3.03 9.68 13.28
N CYS A 98 -1.86 9.07 13.11
CA CYS A 98 -1.72 7.62 12.97
C CYS A 98 -1.79 6.91 14.32
N TRP A 99 -2.66 5.90 14.45
CA TRP A 99 -2.73 5.07 15.67
C TRP A 99 -2.24 3.65 15.44
N ARG A 100 -1.71 3.04 16.50
CA ARG A 100 -1.28 1.64 16.50
C ARG A 100 -2.51 0.74 16.44
N VAL A 101 -2.57 -0.15 15.45
CA VAL A 101 -3.61 -1.16 15.33
C VAL A 101 -3.30 -2.28 16.33
N PRO A 102 -4.22 -2.61 17.25
CA PRO A 102 -4.06 -3.78 18.10
C PRO A 102 -4.18 -5.04 17.25
N ILE A 103 -3.18 -5.91 17.33
CA ILE A 103 -3.14 -7.20 16.64
C ILE A 103 -3.12 -8.25 17.73
N ASP A 104 -4.10 -9.15 17.71
CA ASP A 104 -4.13 -10.30 18.59
C ASP A 104 -3.01 -11.26 18.18
N GLU A 105 -1.84 -11.05 18.77
CA GLU A 105 -0.76 -12.01 18.73
C GLU A 105 -1.11 -13.09 19.74
N GLY A 106 -1.44 -14.30 19.27
CA GLY A 106 -1.74 -15.47 20.11
C GLY A 106 -0.56 -15.98 20.95
N GLY A 107 0.35 -15.09 21.37
CA GLY A 107 1.53 -15.36 22.17
C GLY A 107 2.12 -14.05 22.73
N THR A 108 2.94 -14.17 23.76
CA THR A 108 3.72 -13.04 24.29
C THR A 108 4.60 -12.48 23.17
N GLY A 109 4.40 -11.21 22.77
CA GLY A 109 5.16 -10.59 21.69
C GLY A 109 6.65 -10.89 21.79
N THR A 110 7.20 -11.44 20.70
CA THR A 110 8.58 -11.93 20.66
C THR A 110 9.52 -10.79 20.28
N GLU A 111 10.68 -10.73 20.92
CA GLU A 111 11.69 -9.71 20.64
C GLU A 111 12.12 -9.78 19.17
N ASN A 112 12.17 -8.63 18.51
CA ASN A 112 12.57 -8.48 17.11
C ASN A 112 11.85 -9.45 16.16
N GLN A 113 10.54 -9.62 16.31
CA GLN A 113 9.72 -10.35 15.33
C GLN A 113 9.49 -9.57 14.03
N TRP A 114 9.79 -8.27 13.98
CA TRP A 114 9.62 -7.39 12.81
C TRP A 114 8.19 -7.35 12.26
N LEU A 115 7.18 -7.29 13.13
CA LEU A 115 5.79 -7.17 12.70
C LEU A 115 5.58 -5.89 11.87
N GLY A 116 4.91 -6.01 10.73
CA GLY A 116 4.73 -4.88 9.81
C GLY A 116 5.82 -4.78 8.73
N VAL A 117 6.67 -5.81 8.59
CA VAL A 117 7.60 -5.93 7.44
C VAL A 117 6.86 -5.97 6.11
N SER A 118 5.65 -6.54 6.09
CA SER A 118 4.76 -6.55 4.94
C SER A 118 3.31 -6.42 5.39
N VAL A 119 2.56 -5.60 4.65
CA VAL A 119 1.13 -5.36 4.85
C VAL A 119 0.43 -5.50 3.50
N LYS A 120 -0.67 -6.23 3.47
CA LYS A 120 -1.52 -6.39 2.30
C LYS A 120 -2.97 -6.19 2.65
N SER A 121 -3.69 -5.49 1.78
CA SER A 121 -5.13 -5.29 1.89
C SER A 121 -5.83 -6.00 0.74
N GLN A 122 -6.97 -6.64 1.03
CA GLN A 122 -7.90 -7.12 -0.01
C GLN A 122 -8.76 -5.99 -0.60
N GLY A 123 -8.54 -4.73 -0.19
CA GLY A 123 -9.31 -3.58 -0.65
C GLY A 123 -10.57 -3.33 0.18
N ALA A 124 -11.56 -2.69 -0.43
CA ALA A 124 -12.73 -2.17 0.29
C ALA A 124 -13.59 -3.28 0.93
N GLY A 125 -13.77 -3.25 2.25
CA GLY A 125 -14.53 -4.23 3.01
C GLY A 125 -13.85 -5.61 3.10
N GLY A 126 -12.64 -5.74 2.56
CA GLY A 126 -11.85 -6.96 2.60
C GLY A 126 -11.03 -7.08 3.87
N LYS A 127 -10.32 -8.20 4.01
CA LYS A 127 -9.41 -8.43 5.14
C LYS A 127 -8.03 -7.82 4.90
N ILE A 128 -7.29 -7.63 5.99
CA ILE A 128 -5.89 -7.20 5.97
C ILE A 128 -5.02 -8.36 6.47
N VAL A 129 -3.83 -8.49 5.88
CA VAL A 129 -2.78 -9.40 6.34
C VAL A 129 -1.53 -8.59 6.67
N VAL A 130 -0.96 -8.87 7.83
CA VAL A 130 0.33 -8.33 8.28
C VAL A 130 1.23 -9.50 8.68
N SER A 131 2.52 -9.41 8.35
CA SER A 131 3.51 -10.43 8.68
C SER A 131 4.70 -9.85 9.45
N GLY A 132 5.44 -10.75 10.11
CA GLY A 132 6.76 -10.51 10.67
C GLY A 132 7.78 -11.55 10.18
N THR A 133 9.03 -11.44 10.62
CA THR A 133 10.15 -12.31 10.19
C THR A 133 10.73 -13.18 11.31
N ALA A 134 10.12 -13.20 12.50
CA ALA A 134 10.51 -13.96 13.70
C ALA A 134 11.97 -14.47 13.70
N GLY A 135 12.90 -13.70 14.28
CA GLY A 135 14.20 -14.19 14.75
C GLY A 135 14.93 -15.21 13.87
N GLY A 136 15.52 -14.77 12.75
CA GLY A 136 16.67 -15.44 12.14
C GLY A 136 16.43 -16.44 11.01
N GLU A 137 15.27 -17.08 10.88
CA GLU A 137 15.07 -18.07 9.80
C GLU A 137 13.67 -18.02 9.21
N THR A 138 13.61 -17.60 7.94
CA THR A 138 12.41 -17.49 7.08
C THR A 138 11.31 -16.55 7.58
N PRO A 139 10.62 -15.80 6.69
CA PRO A 139 9.40 -15.10 7.09
C PRO A 139 8.38 -16.14 7.53
N SER A 140 8.29 -16.40 8.83
CA SER A 140 7.23 -17.22 9.42
C SER A 140 5.94 -16.42 9.32
N ALA A 141 5.31 -16.54 8.16
CA ALA A 141 3.97 -16.08 7.88
C ALA A 141 2.99 -16.93 8.68
N LEU A 142 2.83 -16.65 9.96
CA LEU A 142 1.52 -16.81 10.56
C LEU A 142 0.76 -15.54 10.18
N PRO A 143 -0.08 -15.57 9.11
CA PRO A 143 -0.89 -14.41 8.76
C PRO A 143 -1.81 -14.12 9.95
N SER A 144 -1.51 -13.08 10.71
CA SER A 144 -2.50 -12.56 11.64
C SER A 144 -3.54 -11.83 10.79
N TRP A 145 -4.69 -12.48 10.64
CA TRP A 145 -5.86 -11.86 10.03
C TRP A 145 -6.42 -10.87 11.04
N VAL A 146 -6.09 -9.60 10.88
CA VAL A 146 -6.77 -8.55 11.62
C VAL A 146 -8.11 -8.34 10.94
N GLY A 147 -9.16 -8.93 11.51
CA GLY A 147 -10.53 -8.55 11.21
C GLY A 147 -10.79 -7.19 11.82
N MET A 148 -10.47 -6.11 11.10
CA MET A 148 -11.06 -4.81 11.42
C MET A 148 -12.56 -4.96 11.15
N GLY A 149 -13.37 -4.85 12.20
CA GLY A 149 -14.79 -5.23 12.25
C GLY A 149 -15.60 -4.96 10.98
N VAL A 150 -16.43 -5.94 10.65
CA VAL A 150 -17.54 -5.90 9.67
C VAL A 150 -18.74 -5.13 10.20
#